data_AF-A0A7S2LBV3-F1
#
_entry.id   AF-A0A7S2LBV3-F1
#
_cell.length_a   1.000
_cell.length_b   1.000
_cell.length_c   1.000
_cell.angle_alpha   90.00
_cell.angle_beta   90.00
_cell.angle_gamma   90.00
#
_symmetry.space_group_name_H-M   'P 1'
#
loop_
_entity.id
_entity.type
_entity.pdbx_description
1 polymer ?
#
loop_
_entity_poly.entity_id
_entity_poly.type
_entity_poly.pdbx_seq_one_letter_code
_entity_poly.pdbx_strand_id
1 'polypeptide(L)'
;VQYLKRPRLLSSSNKIKAASSAYQWYLRSTFQTTKQELEDQSVGNVTKEVSIRWSKLSSEEKVPYEEMAHQDKMRFEQESALRDDQVAMEQARRRKENTLSRIEEGSKRGASMAAREEYDRRAAQAAERKERQNALQKHQPSVAQMRRKEQAQRERDEQDEYIEKKRSQVRKERAKQAK
;
A
#
# COMPACT_ATOMS: atom_id res chain seq x y z
N VAL A 1 -5.22 28.45 -12.94
CA VAL A 1 -5.55 27.10 -13.48
C VAL A 1 -4.42 26.67 -14.39
N GLN A 2 -3.44 25.94 -13.87
CA GLN A 2 -2.30 25.47 -14.67
C GLN A 2 -2.75 24.31 -15.55
N TYR A 3 -2.77 24.51 -16.86
CA TYR A 3 -3.01 23.45 -17.82
C TYR A 3 -1.84 22.45 -17.76
N LEU A 4 -2.06 21.31 -17.09
CA LEU A 4 -1.11 20.21 -17.07
C LEU A 4 -0.92 19.71 -18.51
N LYS A 5 0.24 20.01 -19.09
CA LYS A 5 0.70 19.43 -20.36
C LYS A 5 0.70 17.91 -20.22
N ARG A 6 -0.32 17.25 -20.77
CA ARG A 6 -0.40 15.79 -20.84
C ARG A 6 0.89 15.24 -21.47
N PRO A 7 1.54 14.21 -20.88
CA PRO A 7 2.77 13.66 -21.42
C PRO A 7 2.49 13.10 -22.82
N ARG A 8 3.35 13.43 -23.79
CA ARG A 8 3.25 12.94 -25.18
C ARG A 8 3.48 11.43 -25.18
N LEU A 9 2.40 10.66 -25.05
CA LEU A 9 2.44 9.22 -25.20
C LEU A 9 2.32 8.86 -26.68
N LEU A 10 3.29 8.03 -27.11
CA LEU A 10 3.27 7.11 -28.25
C LEU A 10 3.57 7.72 -29.63
N SER A 11 4.45 6.99 -30.31
CA SER A 11 4.88 7.11 -31.71
C SER A 11 3.72 7.52 -32.64
N SER A 12 4.05 8.28 -33.68
CA SER A 12 3.15 8.86 -34.70
C SER A 12 2.19 7.88 -35.39
N SER A 13 2.31 6.58 -35.14
CA SER A 13 1.46 5.52 -35.70
C SER A 13 0.15 5.25 -34.94
N ASN A 14 0.00 5.70 -33.69
CA ASN A 14 -1.15 5.36 -32.81
C ASN A 14 -1.98 6.58 -32.35
N LYS A 15 -1.86 7.72 -33.05
CA LYS A 15 -2.66 8.90 -32.74
C LYS A 15 -3.97 8.84 -33.52
N ILE A 16 -5.07 8.75 -32.79
CA ILE A 16 -6.42 8.93 -33.34
C ILE A 16 -6.42 10.30 -34.02
N LYS A 17 -6.70 10.31 -35.33
CA LYS A 17 -6.77 11.56 -36.10
C LYS A 17 -7.94 12.38 -35.58
N ALA A 18 -7.73 13.68 -35.37
CA ALA A 18 -8.81 14.57 -34.95
C ALA A 18 -10.00 14.52 -35.93
N ALA A 19 -11.20 14.77 -35.42
CA ALA A 19 -12.40 14.91 -36.25
C ALA A 19 -12.20 16.00 -37.31
N SER A 20 -12.57 15.67 -38.54
CA SER A 20 -12.49 16.58 -39.69
C SER A 20 -13.72 17.48 -39.72
N SER A 21 -13.51 18.78 -39.93
CA SER A 21 -14.62 19.74 -40.07
C SER A 21 -15.29 19.64 -41.44
N ALA A 22 -16.49 20.20 -41.57
CA ALA A 22 -17.23 20.25 -42.83
C ALA A 22 -16.40 20.88 -43.96
N TYR A 23 -15.68 21.96 -43.66
CA TYR A 23 -14.77 22.61 -44.60
C TYR A 23 -13.63 21.69 -45.06
N GLN A 24 -13.08 20.84 -44.19
CA GLN A 24 -12.02 19.91 -44.58
C GLN A 24 -12.52 18.81 -45.52
N TRP A 25 -13.76 18.35 -45.32
CA TRP A 25 -14.42 17.42 -46.24
C TRP A 25 -14.67 18.09 -47.60
N TYR A 26 -15.18 19.33 -47.58
CA TYR A 26 -15.35 20.13 -48.79
C TYR A 26 -14.03 20.29 -49.54
N LEU A 27 -12.98 20.75 -48.86
CA LEU A 27 -11.65 20.93 -49.42
C LEU A 27 -11.13 19.65 -50.08
N ARG A 28 -11.24 18.48 -49.43
CA ARG A 28 -10.80 17.20 -50.03
C ARG A 28 -11.52 16.90 -51.35
N SER A 29 -12.82 17.19 -51.42
CA SER A 29 -13.64 16.91 -52.62
C SER A 29 -13.39 17.90 -53.75
N THR A 30 -13.22 19.19 -53.45
CA THR A 30 -13.16 20.25 -54.45
C THR A 30 -11.76 20.70 -54.81
N PHE A 31 -10.76 20.37 -53.99
CA PHE A 31 -9.38 20.78 -54.21
C PHE A 31 -8.83 20.24 -55.52
N GLN A 32 -9.06 18.97 -55.84
CA GLN A 32 -8.54 18.37 -57.07
C GLN A 32 -9.19 19.00 -58.31
N THR A 33 -10.51 19.23 -58.28
CA THR A 33 -11.25 19.91 -59.35
C THR A 33 -10.76 21.34 -59.53
N THR A 34 -10.65 22.10 -58.45
CA THR A 34 -10.18 23.50 -58.48
C THR A 34 -8.73 23.59 -58.96
N LYS A 35 -7.88 22.62 -58.60
CA LYS A 35 -6.50 22.53 -59.07
C LYS A 35 -6.41 22.30 -60.58
N GLN A 36 -7.32 21.49 -61.13
CA GLN A 36 -7.40 21.25 -62.57
C GLN A 36 -7.93 22.48 -63.32
N GLU A 37 -8.95 23.15 -62.78
CA GLU A 37 -9.53 24.37 -63.36
C GLU A 37 -8.54 25.55 -63.39
N LEU A 38 -7.75 25.72 -62.34
CA LEU A 38 -6.79 26.82 -62.25
C LEU A 38 -5.51 26.57 -63.07
N GLU A 39 -5.30 25.33 -63.55
CA GLU A 39 -4.03 24.81 -64.08
C GLU A 39 -2.80 25.15 -63.21
N ASP A 40 -3.03 25.47 -61.93
CA ASP A 40 -2.03 25.98 -61.02
C ASP A 40 -1.42 24.85 -60.21
N GLN A 41 -0.10 24.83 -60.14
CA GLN A 41 0.63 23.86 -59.32
C GLN A 41 0.71 24.28 -57.85
N SER A 42 0.40 25.53 -57.53
CA SER A 42 0.45 26.09 -56.18
C SER A 42 -0.75 25.67 -55.32
N VAL A 43 -0.50 24.76 -54.38
CA VAL A 43 -1.48 24.31 -53.37
C VAL A 43 -2.10 25.48 -52.58
N GLY A 44 -1.32 26.54 -52.34
CA GLY A 44 -1.76 27.72 -51.60
C GLY A 44 -2.83 28.52 -52.35
N ASN A 45 -2.69 28.67 -53.66
CA ASN A 45 -3.64 29.41 -54.48
C ASN A 45 -4.96 28.63 -54.64
N VAL A 46 -4.87 27.33 -54.87
CA VAL A 46 -6.04 26.44 -54.93
C VAL A 46 -6.82 26.48 -53.62
N THR A 47 -6.14 26.39 -52.47
CA THR A 47 -6.81 26.42 -51.16
C THR A 47 -7.52 27.75 -50.90
N LYS A 48 -6.95 28.88 -51.33
CA LYS A 48 -7.58 30.20 -51.23
C LYS A 48 -8.86 30.26 -52.05
N GLU A 49 -8.82 29.79 -53.29
CA GLU A 49 -10.00 29.76 -54.16
C GLU A 49 -11.11 28.87 -53.58
N VAL A 50 -10.76 27.68 -53.09
CA VAL A 50 -11.72 26.79 -52.42
C VAL A 50 -12.33 27.46 -51.17
N SER A 51 -11.55 28.24 -50.41
CA SER A 51 -12.07 28.99 -49.25
C SER A 51 -13.10 30.04 -49.65
N ILE A 52 -12.88 30.72 -50.79
CA ILE A 52 -13.81 31.72 -51.34
C ILE A 52 -15.09 31.04 -51.83
N ARG A 53 -14.99 29.86 -52.46
CA ARG A 53 -16.16 29.09 -52.90
C ARG A 53 -16.99 28.63 -51.69
N TRP A 54 -16.33 28.13 -50.64
CA TRP A 54 -17.00 27.70 -49.41
C TRP A 54 -17.79 28.82 -48.72
N SER A 55 -17.28 30.06 -48.69
CA SER A 55 -18.00 31.18 -48.08
C SER A 55 -19.25 31.59 -48.87
N LYS A 56 -19.27 31.33 -50.18
CA LYS A 56 -20.41 31.62 -51.07
C LYS A 56 -21.47 30.52 -51.10
N LEU A 57 -21.15 29.30 -50.67
CA LEU A 57 -22.11 28.20 -50.59
C LEU A 57 -23.26 28.51 -49.62
N SER A 58 -24.46 28.14 -50.03
CA SER A 58 -25.68 28.20 -49.22
C SER A 58 -25.63 27.21 -48.05
N SER A 59 -26.53 27.35 -47.08
CA SER A 59 -26.67 26.40 -45.98
C SER A 59 -27.04 25.01 -46.49
N GLU A 60 -27.90 24.92 -47.49
CA GLU A 60 -28.36 23.66 -48.10
C GLU A 60 -27.21 22.88 -48.75
N GLU A 61 -26.31 23.56 -49.46
CA GLU A 61 -25.13 22.95 -50.06
C GLU A 61 -24.07 22.52 -49.03
N LYS A 62 -24.10 23.11 -47.83
CA LYS A 62 -23.21 22.76 -46.72
C LYS A 62 -23.69 21.54 -45.93
N VAL A 63 -25.01 21.28 -45.90
CA VAL A 63 -25.63 20.14 -45.20
C VAL A 63 -24.88 18.80 -45.40
N PRO A 64 -24.58 18.34 -46.64
CA PRO A 64 -23.89 17.06 -46.81
C PRO A 64 -22.50 17.04 -46.16
N TYR A 65 -21.78 18.16 -46.15
CA TYR A 65 -20.48 18.27 -45.52
C TYR A 65 -20.56 18.37 -43.99
N GLU A 66 -21.61 18.99 -43.47
CA GLU A 66 -21.90 19.04 -42.03
C GLU A 66 -22.27 17.65 -41.50
N GLU A 67 -23.06 16.88 -42.24
CA GLU A 67 -23.39 15.49 -41.90
C GLU A 67 -22.12 14.61 -41.88
N MET A 68 -21.26 14.72 -42.91
CA MET A 68 -19.97 14.02 -42.93
C MET A 68 -19.07 14.43 -41.75
N ALA A 69 -19.06 15.70 -41.36
CA ALA A 69 -18.31 16.17 -40.21
C ALA A 69 -18.89 15.64 -38.88
N HIS A 70 -20.22 15.56 -38.78
CA HIS A 70 -20.90 14.99 -37.62
C HIS A 70 -20.57 13.50 -37.45
N GLN A 71 -20.64 12.73 -38.54
CA GLN A 71 -20.25 11.31 -38.54
C GLN A 71 -18.78 11.13 -38.16
N ASP A 72 -17.87 11.97 -38.67
CA ASP A 72 -16.45 11.89 -38.34
C ASP A 72 -16.17 12.28 -36.88
N LYS A 73 -16.97 13.19 -36.31
CA LYS A 73 -16.94 13.50 -34.88
C LYS A 73 -17.34 12.30 -34.03
N MET A 74 -18.42 11.61 -34.39
CA MET A 74 -18.85 10.38 -33.70
C MET A 74 -17.76 9.30 -33.76
N ARG A 75 -17.13 9.11 -34.92
CA ARG A 75 -15.99 8.20 -35.10
C ARG A 75 -14.84 8.55 -34.16
N PHE A 76 -14.45 9.84 -34.11
CA PHE A 76 -13.38 10.31 -33.23
C PHE A 76 -13.69 10.09 -31.74
N GLU A 77 -14.92 10.33 -31.31
CA GLU A 77 -15.35 10.14 -29.92
C GLU A 77 -15.29 8.65 -29.54
N GLN A 78 -15.79 7.76 -30.40
CA GLN A 78 -15.73 6.31 -30.20
C GLN A 78 -14.30 5.79 -30.12
N GLU A 79 -13.44 6.15 -31.08
CA GLU A 79 -12.04 5.76 -31.09
C GLU A 79 -11.31 6.29 -29.84
N SER A 80 -11.60 7.54 -29.44
CA SER A 80 -10.96 8.17 -28.29
C SER A 80 -11.33 7.48 -26.98
N ALA A 81 -12.60 7.11 -26.83
CA ALA A 81 -13.09 6.34 -25.68
C ALA A 81 -12.38 4.97 -25.62
N LEU A 82 -12.32 4.24 -26.73
CA LEU A 82 -11.63 2.94 -26.79
C LEU A 82 -10.14 3.04 -26.41
N ARG A 83 -9.44 4.08 -26.86
CA ARG A 83 -8.04 4.31 -26.48
C ARG A 83 -7.91 4.62 -24.99
N ASP A 84 -8.79 5.48 -24.46
CA ASP A 84 -8.75 5.85 -23.04
C ASP A 84 -9.05 4.62 -22.15
N ASP A 85 -9.97 3.74 -22.56
CA ASP A 85 -10.23 2.46 -21.90
C ASP A 85 -9.01 1.53 -21.93
N GLN A 86 -8.36 1.38 -23.09
CA GLN A 86 -7.13 0.58 -23.21
C GLN A 86 -6.00 1.12 -22.31
N VAL A 87 -5.84 2.44 -22.27
CA VAL A 87 -4.85 3.09 -21.40
C VAL A 87 -5.19 2.85 -19.93
N ALA A 88 -6.46 2.95 -19.54
CA ALA A 88 -6.91 2.67 -18.18
C ALA A 88 -6.66 1.21 -17.78
N MET A 89 -6.97 0.25 -18.66
CA MET A 89 -6.70 -1.18 -18.44
C MET A 89 -5.21 -1.45 -18.27
N GLU A 90 -4.36 -0.90 -19.13
CA GLU A 90 -2.91 -1.07 -19.03
C GLU A 90 -2.34 -0.44 -17.75
N GLN A 91 -2.86 0.73 -17.35
CA GLN A 91 -2.49 1.33 -16.05
C GLN A 91 -2.95 0.46 -14.88
N ALA A 92 -4.15 -0.10 -14.92
CA ALA A 92 -4.64 -1.01 -13.89
C ALA A 92 -3.79 -2.29 -13.82
N ARG A 93 -3.41 -2.85 -14.98
CA ARG A 93 -2.50 -4.00 -15.08
C ARG A 93 -1.15 -3.69 -14.43
N ARG A 94 -0.54 -2.55 -14.80
CA ARG A 94 0.73 -2.08 -14.20
C ARG A 94 0.64 -1.84 -12.70
N ARG A 95 -0.49 -1.30 -12.20
CA ARG A 95 -0.71 -1.13 -10.75
C ARG A 95 -0.79 -2.47 -10.03
N LYS A 96 -1.50 -3.46 -10.59
CA LYS A 96 -1.55 -4.83 -10.06
C LYS A 96 -0.16 -5.46 -10.07
N GLU A 97 0.56 -5.37 -11.18
CA GLU A 97 1.92 -5.88 -11.33
C GLU A 97 2.89 -5.26 -10.32
N ASN A 98 2.86 -3.94 -10.14
CA ASN A 98 3.67 -3.25 -9.14
C ASN A 98 3.28 -3.60 -7.69
N THR A 99 1.99 -3.82 -7.43
CA THR A 99 1.52 -4.26 -6.11
C THR A 99 2.01 -5.69 -5.81
N LEU A 100 1.92 -6.59 -6.80
CA LEU A 100 2.41 -7.96 -6.70
C LEU A 100 3.93 -7.98 -6.48
N SER A 101 4.69 -7.21 -7.28
CA SER A 101 6.14 -7.13 -7.10
C SER A 101 6.54 -6.52 -5.76
N ARG A 102 5.77 -5.56 -5.23
CA ARG A 102 5.97 -5.02 -3.87
C ARG A 102 5.67 -6.03 -2.77
N ILE A 103 4.67 -6.89 -2.94
CA ILE A 103 4.36 -7.97 -1.99
C ILE A 103 5.47 -9.02 -2.04
N GLU A 104 5.95 -9.41 -3.22
CA GLU A 104 7.07 -10.34 -3.38
C GLU A 104 8.39 -9.76 -2.84
N GLU A 105 8.70 -8.50 -3.13
CA GLU A 105 9.87 -7.82 -2.57
C GLU A 105 9.73 -7.59 -1.07
N GLY A 106 8.54 -7.27 -0.57
CA GLY A 106 8.24 -7.19 0.87
C GLY A 106 8.39 -8.54 1.56
N SER A 107 8.02 -9.64 0.88
CA SER A 107 8.24 -11.02 1.32
C SER A 107 9.72 -11.43 1.29
N LYS A 108 10.54 -10.81 0.44
CA LYS A 108 12.00 -11.03 0.38
C LYS A 108 12.80 -10.08 1.29
N ARG A 109 12.29 -8.88 1.58
CA ARG A 109 12.89 -7.88 2.50
C ARG A 109 12.41 -8.01 3.95
N GLY A 110 11.33 -8.76 4.19
CA GLY A 110 10.82 -9.09 5.52
C GLY A 110 11.62 -10.21 6.17
N ALA A 111 12.80 -9.85 6.69
CA ALA A 111 13.75 -10.71 7.41
C ALA A 111 14.29 -11.90 6.61
N SER A 112 15.63 -12.02 6.54
CA SER A 112 16.20 -13.32 6.13
C SER A 112 15.65 -14.40 7.06
N MET A 113 15.48 -15.62 6.55
CA MET A 113 15.07 -16.76 7.40
C MET A 113 15.92 -16.84 8.68
N ALA A 114 17.21 -16.52 8.58
CA ALA A 114 18.13 -16.42 9.73
C ALA A 114 17.75 -15.31 10.73
N ALA A 115 17.37 -14.11 10.26
CA ALA A 115 16.93 -13.02 11.13
C ALA A 115 15.59 -13.33 11.83
N ARG A 116 14.70 -14.08 11.16
CA ARG A 116 13.44 -14.57 11.76
C ARG A 116 13.70 -15.64 12.82
N GLU A 117 14.59 -16.60 12.55
CA GLU A 117 15.01 -17.61 13.53
C GLU A 117 15.76 -17.02 14.72
N GLU A 118 16.57 -15.97 14.51
CA GLU A 118 17.27 -15.27 15.58
C GLU A 118 16.30 -14.49 16.47
N TYR A 119 15.32 -13.81 15.88
CA TYR A 119 14.25 -13.13 16.61
C TYR A 119 13.44 -14.11 17.46
N ASP A 120 13.01 -15.24 16.88
CA ASP A 120 12.24 -16.27 17.59
C ASP A 120 13.04 -16.90 18.73
N ARG A 121 14.35 -17.18 18.52
CA ARG A 121 15.26 -17.65 19.57
C ARG A 121 15.40 -16.63 20.70
N ARG A 122 15.57 -15.35 20.36
CA ARG A 122 15.71 -14.27 21.34
C ARG A 122 14.42 -14.08 22.15
N ALA A 123 13.27 -14.21 21.50
CA ALA A 123 11.96 -14.18 22.17
C ALA A 123 11.78 -15.36 23.14
N ALA A 124 12.16 -16.58 22.73
CA ALA A 124 12.11 -17.77 23.59
C ALA A 124 13.02 -17.62 24.83
N GLN A 125 14.26 -17.17 24.64
CA GLN A 125 15.19 -16.92 25.75
C GLN A 125 14.70 -15.80 26.68
N ALA A 126 14.03 -14.78 26.15
CA ALA A 126 13.44 -13.72 26.97
C ALA A 126 12.25 -14.23 27.81
N ALA A 127 11.42 -15.11 27.25
CA ALA A 127 10.32 -15.76 27.96
C ALA A 127 10.84 -16.65 29.10
N GLU A 128 11.86 -17.47 28.84
CA GLU A 128 12.48 -18.34 29.86
C GLU A 128 13.11 -17.53 30.99
N ARG A 129 13.81 -16.42 30.66
CA ARG A 129 14.36 -15.51 31.67
C ARG A 129 13.27 -14.91 32.55
N LYS A 130 12.15 -14.49 31.95
CA LYS A 130 11.02 -13.89 32.68
C LYS A 130 10.34 -14.93 33.57
N GLU A 131 10.20 -16.16 33.09
CA GLU A 131 9.66 -17.27 33.87
C GLU A 131 10.57 -17.62 35.05
N ARG A 132 11.89 -17.72 34.82
CA ARG A 132 12.87 -17.94 35.89
C ARG A 132 12.85 -16.83 36.93
N GLN A 133 12.73 -15.57 36.51
CA GLN A 133 12.61 -14.43 37.42
C GLN A 133 11.30 -14.50 38.23
N ASN A 134 10.19 -14.86 37.59
CA ASN A 134 8.90 -15.05 38.25
C ASN A 134 8.94 -16.23 39.24
N ALA A 135 9.61 -17.33 38.89
CA ALA A 135 9.83 -18.47 39.79
C ALA A 135 10.67 -18.09 41.01
N LEU A 136 11.76 -17.35 40.80
CA LEU A 136 12.58 -16.80 41.89
C LEU A 136 11.76 -15.89 42.81
N GLN A 137 10.88 -15.06 42.24
CA GLN A 137 10.01 -14.18 43.01
C GLN A 137 8.89 -14.92 43.77
N LYS A 138 8.36 -16.01 43.19
CA LYS A 138 7.36 -16.89 43.84
C LYS A 138 7.95 -17.76 44.96
N HIS A 139 9.23 -18.13 44.89
CA HIS A 139 9.88 -19.01 45.86
C HIS A 139 10.62 -18.29 47.00
N GLN A 140 10.57 -16.96 47.05
CA GLN A 140 11.09 -16.22 48.19
C GLN A 140 10.03 -16.18 49.32
N PRO A 141 10.28 -16.81 50.48
CA PRO A 141 9.41 -16.63 51.64
C PRO A 141 9.43 -15.15 52.03
N SER A 142 8.26 -14.56 52.24
CA SER A 142 8.16 -13.16 52.66
C SER A 142 8.98 -12.94 53.94
N VAL A 143 9.63 -11.78 54.07
CA VAL A 143 10.37 -11.41 55.30
C VAL A 143 9.51 -11.59 56.55
N ALA A 144 8.20 -11.35 56.45
CA ALA A 144 7.25 -11.62 57.54
C ALA A 144 7.07 -13.11 57.85
N GLN A 145 7.07 -13.99 56.83
CA GLN A 145 7.00 -15.44 57.00
C GLN A 145 8.29 -16.00 57.61
N MET A 146 9.45 -15.48 57.19
CA MET A 146 10.75 -15.82 57.77
C MET A 146 10.81 -15.43 59.25
N ARG A 147 10.44 -14.19 59.58
CA ARG A 147 10.39 -13.69 60.97
C ARG A 147 9.42 -14.48 61.84
N ARG A 148 8.25 -14.86 61.33
CA ARG A 148 7.29 -15.72 62.05
C ARG A 148 7.86 -17.10 62.33
N LYS A 149 8.54 -17.72 61.35
CA LYS A 149 9.21 -19.02 61.55
C LYS A 149 10.34 -18.93 62.57
N GLU A 150 11.12 -17.85 62.53
CA GLU A 150 12.21 -17.61 63.47
C GLU A 150 11.69 -17.39 64.90
N GLN A 151 10.63 -16.60 65.06
CA GLN A 151 9.98 -16.39 66.35
C GLN A 151 9.40 -17.70 66.91
N ALA A 152 8.70 -18.48 66.08
CA ALA A 152 8.17 -19.78 66.50
C ALA A 152 9.28 -20.78 66.87
N GLN A 153 10.46 -20.67 66.25
CA GLN A 153 11.62 -21.48 66.64
C GLN A 153 12.15 -21.06 68.00
N ARG A 154 12.32 -19.76 68.23
CA ARG A 154 12.75 -19.22 69.54
C ARG A 154 11.80 -19.63 70.65
N GLU A 155 10.49 -19.54 70.42
CA GLU A 155 9.48 -19.97 71.39
C GLU A 155 9.55 -21.48 71.70
N ARG A 156 9.86 -22.32 70.70
CA ARG A 156 10.12 -23.76 70.92
C ARG A 156 11.38 -23.98 71.74
N ASP A 157 12.47 -23.31 71.39
CA ASP A 157 13.75 -23.46 72.10
C ASP A 157 13.62 -22.99 73.56
N GLU A 158 12.87 -21.90 73.82
CA GLU A 158 12.54 -21.41 75.17
C GLU A 158 11.69 -22.42 75.96
N GLN A 159 10.71 -23.05 75.31
CA GLN A 159 9.91 -24.11 75.92
C GLN A 159 10.75 -25.33 76.27
N ASP A 160 11.62 -25.78 75.37
CA ASP A 160 12.53 -26.90 75.61
C ASP A 160 13.50 -26.60 76.75
N GLU A 161 14.04 -25.38 76.82
CA GLU A 161 14.89 -24.93 77.92
C GLU A 161 14.13 -24.89 79.25
N TYR A 162 12.88 -24.42 79.24
CA TYR A 162 12.01 -24.41 80.42
C TYR A 162 11.72 -25.84 80.91
N ILE A 163 11.38 -26.75 79.99
CA ILE A 163 11.14 -28.16 80.28
C ILE A 163 12.40 -28.79 80.89
N GLU A 164 13.59 -28.53 80.33
CA GLU A 164 14.84 -29.08 80.85
C GLU A 164 15.19 -28.52 82.23
N LYS A 165 14.97 -27.21 82.46
CA LYS A 165 15.09 -26.59 83.79
C LYS A 165 14.16 -27.25 84.82
N LYS A 166 12.90 -27.51 84.46
CA LYS A 166 11.94 -28.21 85.32
C LYS A 166 12.36 -29.65 85.59
N ARG A 167 12.81 -30.39 84.57
CA ARG A 167 13.36 -31.75 84.72
C ARG A 167 14.58 -31.77 85.63
N SER A 168 15.46 -30.77 85.51
CA SER A 168 16.63 -30.60 86.37
C SER A 168 16.25 -30.30 87.83
N GLN A 169 15.26 -29.43 88.06
CA GLN A 169 14.71 -29.18 89.40
C GLN A 169 14.14 -30.45 90.04
N VAL A 170 13.32 -31.22 89.30
CA VAL A 170 12.77 -32.48 89.80
C VAL A 170 13.88 -33.48 90.14
N ARG A 171 14.93 -33.59 89.30
CA ARG A 171 16.10 -34.43 89.59
C ARG A 171 16.80 -34.00 90.90
N LYS A 172 16.99 -32.69 91.11
CA LYS A 172 17.61 -32.14 92.34
C LYS A 172 16.76 -32.37 93.57
N GLU A 173 15.45 -32.15 93.51
CA GLU A 173 14.54 -32.36 94.64
C GLU A 173 14.41 -33.85 95.02
N ARG A 174 14.34 -34.75 94.04
CA ARG A 174 14.40 -36.20 94.29
C ARG A 174 15.70 -36.62 94.97
N ALA A 175 16.84 -36.05 94.56
CA ALA A 175 18.14 -36.31 95.19
C ALA A 175 18.24 -35.78 96.63
N LYS A 176 17.47 -34.74 96.99
CA LYS A 176 17.37 -34.24 98.36
C LYS A 176 16.46 -35.10 99.25
N GLN A 177 15.36 -35.64 98.71
CA GLN A 177 14.45 -36.52 99.44
C GLN A 177 15.00 -37.93 99.69
N ALA A 178 16.06 -38.32 98.97
CA ALA A 178 16.73 -39.60 99.12
C ALA A 178 17.93 -39.57 100.11
N LYS A 179 18.15 -38.45 100.81
CA LYS A 179 19.11 -38.27 101.89
C LYS A 179 18.37 -38.05 103.21
#